data_AF-A0A928SNI3-F1
#
_entry.id   AF-A0A928SNI3-F1
#
_cell.length_a   1.000
_cell.length_b   1.000
_cell.length_c   1.000
_cell.angle_alpha   90.00
_cell.angle_beta   90.00
_cell.angle_gamma   90.00
#
_symmetry.space_group_name_H-M   'P 1'
#
loop_
_entity.id
_entity.type
_entity.pdbx_description
1 polymer ?
#
loop_
_entity_poly.entity_id
_entity_poly.type
_entity_poly.pdbx_seq_one_letter_code
_entity_poly.pdbx_strand_id
1 'polypeptide(L)'
;MFAIPGIVLLVAAIYARPQEVFTSLANVPLLYVAFGLAVFGLVLDLRLGITRLRWSPLDPWVFGFLLWATFTALIRSPGSVPAQALELSVCAALYLLIAHGVQTFRGLGIVAGSVLAMVVLVSVVAVEQKLEPTGCIQIDETVPGDTTTGTHDGRWCNVARDCYLGDAEPGAQYMCEHVGWFGTTTVGKGRIRYRGVLQDPNELALAAGVGLPLAFALGFARRRTLGGRALLAAVFVLVLVCAMLTRSRGGQLVFVAVLAVPFARRFGVRGLVLGALLATPLLFLGGRAGGEAQTSSVERADCWAEALSIWRAHPLLGAGLGQFGRYHYLTAHNSYLLALAELGFPGMLLFSGLVYTSAKIPYRAWRHTEDAESAQAADGAVQLVRPWSMALLAAFAGLSVGIFFLSFAYHYVFWIFVGLSGAFAAAIRRHDPDESHHFGWRDLGIVVAGSVAMIGTVWLYTRSVL
;
A
#
# COMPACT_ATOMS: atom_id res chain seq x y z
N MET A 1 5.79 12.63 -22.60
CA MET A 1 6.61 12.25 -21.43
C MET A 1 7.07 10.83 -21.68
N PHE A 2 8.33 10.67 -22.04
CA PHE A 2 8.99 9.41 -22.35
C PHE A 2 9.22 8.54 -21.11
N ALA A 3 9.17 9.10 -19.90
CA ALA A 3 9.25 8.31 -18.66
C ALA A 3 8.04 7.38 -18.44
N ILE A 4 6.85 7.74 -18.94
CA ILE A 4 5.58 7.07 -18.63
C ILE A 4 5.56 5.58 -19.00
N PRO A 5 5.97 5.14 -20.22
CA PRO A 5 5.97 3.72 -20.56
C PRO A 5 6.83 2.87 -19.61
N GLY A 6 8.00 3.38 -19.21
CA GLY A 6 8.86 2.70 -18.23
C GLY A 6 8.20 2.62 -16.86
N ILE A 7 7.55 3.70 -16.39
CA ILE A 7 6.81 3.72 -15.12
C ILE A 7 5.64 2.73 -15.15
N VAL A 8 4.88 2.67 -16.24
CA VAL A 8 3.77 1.71 -16.41
C VAL A 8 4.28 0.27 -16.37
N LEU A 9 5.37 -0.01 -17.06
CA LEU A 9 6.01 -1.33 -17.03
C LEU A 9 6.53 -1.67 -15.63
N LEU A 10 7.07 -0.69 -14.90
CA LEU A 10 7.56 -0.87 -13.55
C LEU A 10 6.43 -1.20 -12.57
N VAL A 11 5.30 -0.49 -12.66
CA VAL A 11 4.08 -0.80 -11.89
C VAL A 11 3.59 -2.22 -12.21
N ALA A 12 3.56 -2.59 -13.49
CA ALA A 12 3.15 -3.94 -13.89
C ALA A 12 4.10 -5.03 -13.38
N ALA A 13 5.42 -4.79 -13.43
CA ALA A 13 6.43 -5.72 -12.93
C ALA A 13 6.34 -5.92 -11.41
N ILE A 14 5.93 -4.89 -10.66
CA ILE A 14 5.73 -4.95 -9.20
C ILE A 14 4.47 -5.73 -8.84
N TYR A 15 3.34 -5.41 -9.48
CA TYR A 15 2.05 -6.01 -9.13
C TYR A 15 1.82 -7.39 -9.73
N ALA A 16 2.05 -7.56 -11.03
CA ALA A 16 1.70 -8.79 -11.76
C ALA A 16 2.81 -9.85 -11.73
N ARG A 17 4.06 -9.43 -11.45
CA ARG A 17 5.26 -10.29 -11.43
C ARG A 17 5.26 -11.40 -12.49
N PRO A 18 5.19 -11.04 -13.79
CA PRO A 18 5.10 -12.03 -14.87
C PRO A 18 6.27 -13.03 -14.90
N GLN A 19 7.43 -12.67 -14.33
CA GLN A 19 8.57 -13.57 -14.15
C GLN A 19 8.30 -14.76 -13.22
N GLU A 20 7.33 -14.66 -12.31
CA GLU A 20 6.90 -15.78 -11.46
C GLU A 20 5.82 -16.64 -12.12
N VAL A 21 5.15 -16.09 -13.14
CA VAL A 21 4.05 -16.75 -13.86
C VAL A 21 4.59 -17.52 -15.07
N PHE A 22 5.50 -16.91 -15.83
CA PHE A 22 6.02 -17.47 -17.06
C PHE A 22 7.48 -17.89 -16.87
N THR A 23 7.74 -19.20 -17.02
CA THR A 23 9.08 -19.78 -16.89
C THR A 23 10.09 -19.17 -17.88
N SER A 24 9.64 -18.73 -19.05
CA SER A 24 10.46 -18.02 -20.05
C SER A 24 11.00 -16.67 -19.55
N LEU A 25 10.35 -16.06 -18.56
CA LEU A 25 10.72 -14.76 -17.99
C LEU A 25 11.40 -14.88 -16.62
N ALA A 26 11.56 -16.10 -16.08
CA ALA A 26 12.08 -16.32 -14.73
C ALA A 26 13.47 -15.71 -14.49
N ASN A 27 14.33 -15.76 -15.51
CA ASN A 27 15.69 -15.22 -15.45
C ASN A 27 15.80 -13.77 -15.95
N VAL A 28 14.69 -13.14 -16.34
CA VAL A 28 14.69 -11.77 -16.85
C VAL A 28 14.52 -10.80 -15.68
N PRO A 29 15.46 -9.86 -15.45
CA PRO A 29 15.38 -8.87 -14.40
C PRO A 29 14.37 -7.75 -14.73
N LEU A 30 13.10 -8.10 -14.94
CA LEU A 30 12.06 -7.20 -15.48
C LEU A 30 11.91 -5.92 -14.68
N LEU A 31 12.00 -5.99 -13.34
CA LEU A 31 11.96 -4.82 -12.48
C LEU A 31 13.07 -3.82 -12.83
N TYR A 32 14.31 -4.29 -12.99
CA TYR A 32 15.46 -3.47 -13.31
C TYR A 32 15.43 -2.96 -14.76
N VAL A 33 14.94 -3.76 -15.70
CA VAL A 33 14.73 -3.34 -17.09
C VAL A 33 13.68 -2.21 -17.16
N ALA A 34 12.55 -2.39 -16.48
CA ALA A 34 11.50 -1.39 -16.41
C ALA A 34 11.97 -0.09 -15.74
N PHE A 35 12.73 -0.22 -14.64
CA PHE A 35 13.37 0.89 -13.96
C PHE A 35 14.34 1.64 -14.89
N GLY A 36 15.23 0.93 -15.58
CA GLY A 36 16.16 1.52 -16.54
C GLY A 36 15.46 2.27 -17.66
N LEU A 37 14.37 1.71 -18.19
CA LEU A 37 13.54 2.38 -19.21
C LEU A 37 12.87 3.65 -18.68
N ALA A 38 12.37 3.62 -17.44
CA ALA A 38 11.76 4.78 -16.80
C ALA A 38 12.77 5.91 -16.58
N VAL A 39 13.98 5.57 -16.08
CA VAL A 39 15.09 6.53 -15.90
C VAL A 39 15.52 7.11 -17.24
N PHE A 40 15.73 6.26 -18.26
CA PHE A 40 16.08 6.70 -19.60
C PHE A 40 15.05 7.69 -20.16
N GLY A 41 13.75 7.35 -20.04
CA GLY A 41 12.66 8.22 -20.45
C GLY A 41 12.62 9.54 -19.69
N LEU A 42 12.92 9.54 -18.38
CA LEU A 42 13.02 10.76 -17.59
C LEU A 42 14.20 11.64 -18.05
N VAL A 43 15.38 11.05 -18.27
CA VAL A 43 16.56 11.77 -18.78
C VAL A 43 16.26 12.40 -20.15
N LEU A 44 15.57 11.68 -21.03
CA LEU A 44 15.15 12.21 -22.32
C LEU A 44 14.15 13.37 -22.17
N ASP A 45 13.15 13.22 -21.31
CA ASP A 45 12.18 14.29 -21.01
C ASP A 45 12.86 15.55 -20.46
N LEU A 46 13.91 15.40 -19.64
CA LEU A 46 14.70 16.52 -19.10
C LEU A 46 15.53 17.20 -20.19
N ARG A 47 16.20 16.42 -21.06
CA ARG A 47 16.99 16.97 -22.17
C ARG A 47 16.12 17.70 -23.19
N LEU A 48 14.89 17.24 -23.41
CA LEU A 48 13.94 17.87 -24.32
C LEU A 48 13.10 18.98 -23.67
N GLY A 49 13.29 19.27 -22.38
CA GLY A 49 12.54 20.29 -21.64
C GLY A 49 11.04 19.98 -21.45
N ILE A 50 10.62 18.74 -21.69
CA ILE A 50 9.24 18.25 -21.50
C ILE A 50 8.91 18.17 -20.00
N THR A 51 9.89 17.75 -19.21
CA THR A 51 9.84 17.64 -17.75
C THR A 51 10.77 18.68 -17.13
N ARG A 52 10.35 19.30 -16.04
CA ARG A 52 11.18 20.26 -15.28
C ARG A 52 11.29 19.79 -13.83
N LEU A 53 12.50 19.45 -13.38
CA LEU A 53 12.73 19.10 -11.97
C LEU A 53 12.45 20.32 -11.09
N ARG A 54 11.51 20.15 -10.17
CA ARG A 54 11.13 21.16 -9.18
C ARG A 54 10.93 20.46 -7.85
N TRP A 55 11.31 21.14 -6.78
CA TRP A 55 11.09 20.64 -5.44
C TRP A 55 9.60 20.40 -5.18
N SER A 56 9.27 19.16 -4.83
CA SER A 56 7.99 18.73 -4.30
C SER A 56 7.95 18.99 -2.79
N PRO A 57 6.78 19.32 -2.20
CA PRO A 57 6.61 19.37 -0.74
C PRO A 57 6.96 18.04 -0.05
N LEU A 58 6.97 16.93 -0.80
CA LEU A 58 7.32 15.60 -0.32
C LEU A 58 8.83 15.34 -0.32
N ASP A 59 9.61 16.02 -1.17
CA ASP A 59 11.04 15.73 -1.33
C ASP A 59 11.82 15.84 -0.02
N PRO A 60 11.62 16.86 0.85
CA PRO A 60 12.32 16.94 2.13
C PRO A 60 12.04 15.74 3.04
N TRP A 61 10.80 15.25 3.06
CA TRP A 61 10.40 14.10 3.87
C TRP A 61 10.98 12.79 3.33
N VAL A 62 10.93 12.60 2.01
CA VAL A 62 11.49 11.41 1.37
C VAL A 62 13.00 11.36 1.57
N PHE A 63 13.73 12.42 1.22
CA PHE A 63 15.18 12.43 1.39
C PHE A 63 15.59 12.38 2.86
N GLY A 64 14.88 13.09 3.74
CA GLY A 64 15.12 13.02 5.18
C GLY A 64 14.94 11.61 5.72
N PHE A 65 13.84 10.93 5.35
CA PHE A 65 13.57 9.55 5.76
C PHE A 65 14.65 8.58 5.25
N LEU A 66 15.02 8.67 3.98
CA LEU A 66 16.04 7.81 3.37
C LEU A 66 17.41 8.02 4.00
N LEU A 67 17.85 9.28 4.13
CA LEU A 67 19.13 9.63 4.74
C LEU A 67 19.18 9.16 6.20
N TRP A 68 18.11 9.38 6.96
CA TRP A 68 18.03 8.93 8.34
C TRP A 68 18.04 7.40 8.44
N ALA A 69 17.27 6.72 7.59
CA ALA A 69 17.22 5.26 7.57
C ALA A 69 18.59 4.66 7.24
N THR A 70 19.27 5.16 6.20
CA THR A 70 20.64 4.74 5.87
C THR A 70 21.63 5.07 6.98
N PHE A 71 21.51 6.24 7.62
CA PHE A 71 22.36 6.62 8.75
C PHE A 71 22.21 5.67 9.94
N THR A 72 20.97 5.32 10.32
CA THR A 72 20.73 4.35 11.40
C THR A 72 21.25 2.97 11.04
N ALA A 73 21.09 2.52 9.80
CA ALA A 73 21.62 1.25 9.31
C ALA A 73 23.15 1.18 9.40
N LEU A 74 23.84 2.24 8.97
CA LEU A 74 25.31 2.32 9.03
C LEU A 74 25.84 2.21 10.45
N ILE A 75 25.13 2.78 11.43
CA ILE A 75 25.57 2.77 12.83
C ILE A 75 25.20 1.46 13.54
N ARG A 76 23.97 0.98 13.34
CA ARG A 76 23.42 -0.14 14.13
C ARG A 76 23.65 -1.50 13.50
N SER A 77 23.71 -1.57 12.18
CA SER A 77 23.77 -2.82 11.43
C SER A 77 24.56 -2.66 10.13
N PRO A 78 25.86 -2.28 10.20
CA PRO A 78 26.66 -1.98 9.01
C PRO A 78 26.72 -3.15 8.01
N GLY A 79 26.69 -4.40 8.50
CA GLY A 79 26.73 -5.59 7.66
C GLY A 79 25.47 -5.82 6.82
N SER A 80 24.31 -5.27 7.18
CA SER A 80 23.06 -5.40 6.42
C SER A 80 22.77 -4.20 5.52
N VAL A 81 23.62 -3.16 5.55
CA VAL A 81 23.47 -1.94 4.77
C VAL A 81 23.32 -2.20 3.26
N PRO A 82 24.10 -3.08 2.60
CA PRO A 82 23.96 -3.27 1.16
C PRO A 82 22.55 -3.75 0.74
N ALA A 83 21.99 -4.72 1.48
CA ALA A 83 20.65 -5.25 1.20
C ALA A 83 19.56 -4.19 1.47
N GLN A 84 19.66 -3.49 2.59
CA GLN A 84 18.69 -2.46 2.97
C GLN A 84 18.76 -1.21 2.08
N ALA A 85 19.97 -0.82 1.65
CA ALA A 85 20.17 0.27 0.71
C ALA A 85 19.56 -0.06 -0.65
N LEU A 86 19.65 -1.31 -1.11
CA LEU A 86 18.99 -1.75 -2.33
C LEU A 86 17.46 -1.59 -2.22
N GLU A 87 16.85 -2.10 -1.15
CA GLU A 87 15.39 -2.00 -0.94
C GLU A 87 14.90 -0.54 -0.87
N LEU A 88 15.59 0.29 -0.08
CA LEU A 88 15.29 1.72 0.00
C LEU A 88 15.53 2.46 -1.33
N SER A 89 16.53 2.06 -2.09
CA SER A 89 16.81 2.68 -3.40
C SER A 89 15.67 2.43 -4.39
N VAL A 90 15.05 1.25 -4.35
CA VAL A 90 13.87 0.93 -5.18
C VAL A 90 12.67 1.78 -4.77
N CYS A 91 12.44 1.94 -3.46
CA CYS A 91 11.38 2.81 -2.94
C CYS A 91 11.58 4.28 -3.34
N ALA A 92 12.81 4.79 -3.18
CA ALA A 92 13.20 6.13 -3.59
C ALA A 92 13.03 6.33 -5.10
N ALA A 93 13.50 5.37 -5.90
CA ALA A 93 13.36 5.34 -7.34
C ALA A 93 11.90 5.43 -7.78
N LEU A 94 11.01 4.62 -7.19
CA LEU A 94 9.58 4.64 -7.50
C LEU A 94 8.97 6.00 -7.25
N TYR A 95 9.24 6.59 -6.09
CA TYR A 95 8.78 7.94 -5.77
C TYR A 95 9.33 8.95 -6.77
N LEU A 96 10.64 9.00 -7.00
CA LEU A 96 11.27 10.00 -7.83
C LEU A 96 10.78 9.92 -9.28
N LEU A 97 10.68 8.72 -9.84
CA LEU A 97 10.20 8.50 -11.20
C LEU A 97 8.75 8.92 -11.36
N ILE A 98 7.86 8.56 -10.42
CA ILE A 98 6.44 8.92 -10.53
C ILE A 98 6.26 10.41 -10.25
N ALA A 99 6.76 10.91 -9.11
CA ALA A 99 6.53 12.29 -8.67
C ALA A 99 7.13 13.34 -9.61
N HIS A 100 8.34 13.08 -10.14
CA HIS A 100 9.03 14.02 -11.01
C HIS A 100 8.87 13.70 -12.50
N GLY A 101 8.69 12.44 -12.87
CA GLY A 101 8.48 12.01 -14.26
C GLY A 101 7.05 12.11 -14.76
N VAL A 102 6.07 12.40 -13.90
CA VAL A 102 4.68 12.62 -14.27
C VAL A 102 4.23 14.02 -13.82
N GLN A 103 4.05 14.92 -14.79
CA GLN A 103 3.80 16.35 -14.53
C GLN A 103 2.54 16.87 -15.23
N THR A 104 1.65 15.99 -15.71
CA THR A 104 0.40 16.37 -16.39
C THR A 104 -0.75 15.49 -15.91
N PHE A 105 -1.99 16.01 -15.93
CA PHE A 105 -3.17 15.21 -15.59
C PHE A 105 -3.36 14.01 -16.51
N ARG A 106 -3.02 14.15 -17.80
CA ARG A 106 -3.05 13.03 -18.75
C ARG A 106 -2.04 11.94 -18.35
N GLY A 107 -0.82 12.33 -17.99
CA GLY A 107 0.19 11.39 -17.51
C GLY A 107 -0.20 10.72 -16.18
N LEU A 108 -0.74 11.51 -15.24
CA LEU A 108 -1.27 11.00 -13.98
C LEU A 108 -2.36 9.97 -14.21
N GLY A 109 -3.29 10.25 -15.14
CA GLY A 109 -4.34 9.31 -15.52
C GLY A 109 -3.84 8.02 -16.14
N ILE A 110 -2.75 8.05 -16.92
CA ILE A 110 -2.14 6.84 -17.49
C ILE A 110 -1.52 5.99 -16.38
N VAL A 111 -0.72 6.58 -15.49
CA VAL A 111 -0.02 5.84 -14.42
C VAL A 111 -0.99 5.34 -13.35
N ALA A 112 -1.93 6.17 -12.90
CA ALA A 112 -2.99 5.71 -11.99
C ALA A 112 -3.91 4.68 -12.66
N GLY A 113 -4.14 4.80 -13.97
CA GLY A 113 -4.86 3.81 -14.76
C GLY A 113 -4.14 2.46 -14.81
N SER A 114 -2.81 2.46 -14.94
CA SER A 114 -2.03 1.22 -14.88
C SER A 114 -2.03 0.61 -13.48
N VAL A 115 -1.93 1.41 -12.41
CA VAL A 115 -2.09 0.92 -11.03
C VAL A 115 -3.46 0.30 -10.84
N LEU A 116 -4.54 0.96 -11.28
CA LEU A 116 -5.90 0.42 -11.19
C LEU A 116 -6.06 -0.88 -12.00
N ALA A 117 -5.52 -0.93 -13.23
CA ALA A 117 -5.58 -2.13 -14.05
C ALA A 117 -4.87 -3.31 -13.38
N MET A 118 -3.72 -3.06 -12.73
CA MET A 118 -3.01 -4.07 -11.95
C MET A 118 -3.80 -4.49 -10.71
N VAL A 119 -4.41 -3.56 -9.98
CA VAL A 119 -5.29 -3.85 -8.85
C VAL A 119 -6.47 -4.74 -9.27
N VAL A 120 -7.09 -4.43 -10.40
CA VAL A 120 -8.18 -5.26 -10.97
C VAL A 120 -7.66 -6.64 -11.34
N LEU A 121 -6.53 -6.74 -12.04
CA LEU A 121 -5.91 -8.01 -12.43
C LEU A 121 -5.65 -8.91 -11.21
N VAL A 122 -4.93 -8.40 -10.20
CA VAL A 122 -4.59 -9.20 -9.02
C VAL A 122 -5.83 -9.57 -8.21
N SER A 123 -6.84 -8.69 -8.17
CA SER A 123 -8.11 -8.98 -7.50
C SER A 123 -8.92 -10.04 -8.23
N VAL A 124 -8.95 -10.04 -9.57
CA VAL A 124 -9.60 -11.09 -10.36
C VAL A 124 -8.94 -12.44 -10.09
N VAL A 125 -7.60 -12.51 -10.20
CA VAL A 125 -6.87 -13.76 -9.97
C VAL A 125 -7.07 -14.26 -8.54
N ALA A 126 -7.00 -13.38 -7.55
CA ALA A 126 -7.19 -13.78 -6.15
C ALA A 126 -8.63 -14.20 -5.85
N VAL A 127 -9.65 -13.57 -6.43
CA VAL A 127 -11.04 -14.00 -6.22
C VAL A 127 -11.32 -15.33 -6.93
N GLU A 128 -10.79 -15.51 -8.13
CA GLU A 128 -10.88 -16.77 -8.89
C GLU A 128 -10.27 -17.93 -8.12
N GLN A 129 -9.13 -17.71 -7.46
CA GLN A 129 -8.47 -18.70 -6.61
C GLN A 129 -9.42 -19.34 -5.59
N LYS A 130 -10.43 -18.61 -5.08
CA LYS A 130 -11.38 -19.17 -4.11
C LYS A 130 -12.43 -20.11 -4.73
N LEU A 131 -12.64 -20.01 -6.03
CA LEU A 131 -13.62 -20.78 -6.78
C LEU A 131 -13.07 -22.12 -7.25
N GLU A 132 -11.74 -22.24 -7.34
CA GLU A 132 -11.04 -23.44 -7.77
C GLU A 132 -11.00 -24.55 -6.70
N PRO A 133 -10.80 -25.83 -7.07
CA PRO A 133 -10.71 -26.93 -6.13
C PRO A 133 -9.48 -26.87 -5.22
N THR A 134 -9.55 -27.58 -4.09
CA THR A 134 -8.48 -27.67 -3.09
C THR A 134 -7.46 -28.75 -3.43
N GLY A 135 -6.17 -28.40 -3.40
CA GLY A 135 -5.04 -29.26 -3.68
C GLY A 135 -4.03 -29.33 -2.54
N CYS A 136 -3.17 -30.34 -2.60
CA CYS A 136 -2.10 -30.55 -1.63
C CYS A 136 -0.91 -29.65 -1.93
N ILE A 137 -0.69 -28.69 -1.04
CA ILE A 137 0.39 -27.72 -1.13
C ILE A 137 1.51 -28.19 -0.21
N GLN A 138 2.63 -28.59 -0.80
CA GLN A 138 3.85 -28.88 -0.06
C GLN A 138 4.45 -27.56 0.43
N ILE A 139 4.64 -27.42 1.75
CA ILE A 139 5.20 -26.22 2.36
C ILE A 139 6.68 -26.10 2.00
N ASP A 140 7.11 -24.89 1.68
CA ASP A 140 8.51 -24.57 1.47
C ASP A 140 9.20 -24.38 2.82
N GLU A 141 9.89 -25.42 3.29
CA GLU A 141 10.60 -25.43 4.58
C GLU A 141 11.96 -24.70 4.54
N THR A 142 12.34 -24.10 3.42
CA THR A 142 13.62 -23.36 3.31
C THR A 142 13.65 -22.10 4.17
N VAL A 143 12.49 -21.52 4.49
CA VAL A 143 12.34 -20.37 5.37
C VAL A 143 11.79 -20.86 6.72
N PRO A 144 12.62 -20.91 7.79
CA PRO A 144 12.17 -21.39 9.08
C PRO A 144 10.97 -20.61 9.61
N GLY A 145 9.86 -21.30 9.87
CA GLY A 145 8.62 -20.72 10.37
C GLY A 145 7.64 -20.21 9.31
N ASP A 146 7.99 -20.24 8.02
CA ASP A 146 7.01 -19.98 6.95
C ASP A 146 6.19 -21.24 6.67
N THR A 147 4.98 -21.27 7.22
CA THR A 147 4.02 -22.36 6.96
C THR A 147 3.04 -22.01 5.85
N THR A 148 3.27 -20.92 5.13
CA THR A 148 2.29 -20.34 4.21
C THR A 148 2.74 -20.40 2.77
N THR A 149 4.04 -20.42 2.51
CA THR A 149 4.58 -20.58 1.16
C THR A 149 4.69 -22.05 0.81
N GLY A 150 4.36 -22.41 -0.43
CA GLY A 150 4.42 -23.79 -0.88
C GLY A 150 3.98 -23.98 -2.32
N THR A 151 4.19 -25.19 -2.83
CA THR A 151 3.89 -25.57 -4.22
C THR A 151 2.86 -26.69 -4.25
N HIS A 152 1.91 -26.59 -5.18
CA HIS A 152 0.97 -27.68 -5.43
C HIS A 152 1.74 -28.88 -6.01
N ASP A 153 1.57 -30.05 -5.40
CA ASP A 153 2.28 -31.28 -5.77
C ASP A 153 1.54 -32.12 -6.82
N GLY A 154 0.39 -31.63 -7.32
CA GLY A 154 -0.46 -32.30 -8.30
C GLY A 154 -1.61 -33.12 -7.70
N ARG A 155 -1.64 -33.34 -6.38
CA ARG A 155 -2.71 -34.10 -5.71
C ARG A 155 -3.84 -33.18 -5.25
N TRP A 156 -5.06 -33.69 -5.25
CA TRP A 156 -6.27 -32.99 -4.79
C TRP A 156 -6.66 -33.46 -3.38
N CYS A 157 -7.28 -32.58 -2.59
CA CYS A 157 -7.67 -32.87 -1.21
C CYS A 157 -9.03 -32.26 -0.87
N ASN A 158 -9.74 -32.87 0.07
CA ASN A 158 -10.92 -32.27 0.70
C ASN A 158 -10.60 -31.84 2.14
N VAL A 159 -9.74 -32.59 2.82
CA VAL A 159 -9.22 -32.29 4.15
C VAL A 159 -7.71 -32.37 4.18
N ALA A 160 -7.08 -31.66 5.12
CA ALA A 160 -5.62 -31.64 5.27
C ALA A 160 -4.99 -33.04 5.43
N ARG A 161 -5.74 -33.99 6.00
CA ARG A 161 -5.28 -35.39 6.16
C ARG A 161 -5.06 -36.10 4.82
N ASP A 162 -5.82 -35.74 3.79
CA ASP A 162 -5.73 -36.40 2.48
C ASP A 162 -4.34 -36.24 1.86
N CYS A 163 -3.64 -35.15 2.17
CA CYS A 163 -2.30 -34.86 1.64
C CYS A 163 -1.18 -35.72 2.24
N TYR A 164 -1.46 -36.43 3.34
CA TYR A 164 -0.52 -37.36 3.97
C TYR A 164 -0.76 -38.82 3.56
N LEU A 165 -1.68 -39.06 2.62
CA LEU A 165 -1.98 -40.39 2.09
C LEU A 165 -1.26 -40.61 0.75
N GLY A 166 -0.95 -41.87 0.45
CA GLY A 166 -0.34 -42.27 -0.82
C GLY A 166 1.11 -41.81 -0.96
N ASP A 167 1.43 -41.21 -2.11
CA ASP A 167 2.78 -40.81 -2.51
C ASP A 167 3.24 -39.49 -1.86
N ALA A 168 2.88 -39.25 -0.59
CA ALA A 168 3.34 -38.07 0.13
C ALA A 168 4.85 -38.17 0.39
N GLU A 169 5.59 -37.09 0.14
CA GLU A 169 7.03 -37.06 0.40
C GLU A 169 7.27 -37.25 1.91
N PRO A 170 8.06 -38.27 2.33
CA PRO A 170 8.28 -38.53 3.74
C PRO A 170 8.94 -37.35 4.46
N GLY A 171 8.28 -36.85 5.51
CA GLY A 171 8.79 -35.74 6.32
C GLY A 171 8.42 -34.34 5.83
N ALA A 172 7.85 -34.20 4.63
CA ALA A 172 7.35 -32.91 4.15
C ALA A 172 6.03 -32.52 4.82
N GLN A 173 5.85 -31.23 5.08
CA GLN A 173 4.59 -30.68 5.55
C GLN A 173 3.66 -30.28 4.40
N TYR A 174 2.38 -30.58 4.54
CA TYR A 174 1.35 -30.26 3.55
C TYR A 174 0.19 -29.47 4.13
N MET A 175 -0.39 -28.59 3.31
CA MET A 175 -1.68 -27.96 3.54
C MET A 175 -2.67 -28.28 2.43
N CYS A 176 -3.96 -28.28 2.76
CA CYS A 176 -5.04 -28.40 1.79
C CYS A 176 -5.66 -27.02 1.53
N GLU A 177 -5.33 -26.43 0.38
CA GLU A 177 -5.71 -25.05 0.02
C GLU A 177 -6.16 -24.98 -1.45
N HIS A 178 -6.91 -23.96 -1.82
CA HIS A 178 -7.38 -23.79 -3.19
C HIS A 178 -6.23 -23.45 -4.14
N VAL A 179 -6.22 -24.06 -5.32
CA VAL A 179 -5.19 -23.88 -6.35
C VAL A 179 -5.76 -23.03 -7.47
N GLY A 180 -5.44 -21.74 -7.47
CA GLY A 180 -5.95 -20.77 -8.44
C GLY A 180 -5.07 -20.64 -9.69
N TRP A 181 -5.48 -19.74 -10.58
CA TRP A 181 -4.72 -19.41 -11.78
C TRP A 181 -3.27 -19.04 -11.47
N PHE A 182 -2.43 -19.28 -12.49
CA PHE A 182 -1.00 -19.03 -12.45
C PHE A 182 -0.27 -19.73 -11.30
N GLY A 183 -0.84 -20.79 -10.71
CA GLY A 183 -0.27 -21.50 -9.56
C GLY A 183 -0.31 -20.68 -8.28
N THR A 184 -1.24 -19.74 -8.16
CA THR A 184 -1.50 -19.07 -6.87
C THR A 184 -2.23 -20.02 -5.93
N THR A 185 -2.02 -19.88 -4.62
CA THR A 185 -2.70 -20.72 -3.62
C THR A 185 -3.33 -19.87 -2.52
N THR A 186 -4.48 -20.29 -1.98
CA THR A 186 -5.01 -19.68 -0.75
C THR A 186 -4.12 -20.01 0.45
N VAL A 187 -4.33 -19.29 1.55
CA VAL A 187 -3.62 -19.51 2.82
C VAL A 187 -4.56 -19.48 4.01
N GLY A 188 -4.21 -20.17 5.09
CA GLY A 188 -4.87 -20.04 6.39
C GLY A 188 -6.36 -20.36 6.31
N LYS A 189 -6.68 -21.53 5.73
CA LYS A 189 -8.05 -22.03 5.52
C LYS A 189 -8.82 -21.21 4.49
N GLY A 190 -8.21 -21.04 3.32
CA GLY A 190 -8.90 -20.51 2.16
C GLY A 190 -9.01 -18.98 2.10
N ARG A 191 -8.08 -18.23 2.70
CA ARG A 191 -7.95 -16.77 2.49
C ARG A 191 -7.26 -16.52 1.17
N ILE A 192 -7.83 -15.63 0.37
CA ILE A 192 -7.24 -15.30 -0.93
C ILE A 192 -6.01 -14.42 -0.77
N ARG A 193 -5.03 -14.64 -1.62
CA ARG A 193 -3.81 -13.83 -1.74
C ARG A 193 -3.34 -13.81 -3.18
N TYR A 194 -2.38 -12.94 -3.47
CA TYR A 194 -1.67 -12.94 -4.75
C TYR A 194 -0.20 -13.29 -4.53
N ARG A 195 0.64 -13.19 -5.56
CA ARG A 195 2.06 -13.49 -5.51
C ARG A 195 2.93 -12.27 -5.19
N GLY A 196 4.21 -12.51 -4.95
CA GLY A 196 5.22 -11.50 -4.67
C GLY A 196 4.92 -10.59 -3.49
N VAL A 197 4.79 -9.29 -3.75
CA VAL A 197 4.56 -8.26 -2.71
C VAL A 197 3.10 -8.23 -2.21
N LEU A 198 2.26 -9.16 -2.63
CA LEU A 198 0.85 -9.28 -2.21
C LEU A 198 0.53 -10.71 -1.72
N GLN A 199 1.53 -11.41 -1.19
CA GLN A 199 1.41 -12.76 -0.62
C GLN A 199 0.67 -12.77 0.72
N ASP A 200 0.71 -11.69 1.51
CA ASP A 200 -0.19 -11.57 2.66
C ASP A 200 -1.59 -11.14 2.17
N PRO A 201 -2.67 -11.89 2.49
CA PRO A 201 -4.04 -11.45 2.21
C PRO A 201 -4.36 -10.02 2.70
N ASN A 202 -3.72 -9.56 3.78
CA ASN A 202 -3.91 -8.21 4.29
C ASN A 202 -3.30 -7.14 3.36
N GLU A 203 -2.15 -7.43 2.77
CA GLU A 203 -1.48 -6.56 1.79
C GLU A 203 -2.33 -6.44 0.52
N LEU A 204 -2.86 -7.58 0.05
CA LEU A 204 -3.79 -7.62 -1.08
C LEU A 204 -5.04 -6.77 -0.81
N ALA A 205 -5.65 -6.94 0.37
CA ALA A 205 -6.84 -6.17 0.74
C ALA A 205 -6.57 -4.66 0.80
N LEU A 206 -5.42 -4.26 1.37
CA LEU A 206 -4.99 -2.88 1.40
C LEU A 206 -4.81 -2.34 -0.02
N ALA A 207 -4.02 -3.02 -0.85
CA ALA A 207 -3.72 -2.60 -2.22
C ALA A 207 -4.98 -2.47 -3.09
N ALA A 208 -5.92 -3.42 -2.97
CA ALA A 208 -7.20 -3.36 -3.65
C ALA A 208 -8.06 -2.18 -3.17
N GLY A 209 -8.15 -1.99 -1.84
CA GLY A 209 -8.91 -0.91 -1.22
C GLY A 209 -8.42 0.48 -1.62
N VAL A 210 -7.11 0.74 -1.54
CA VAL A 210 -6.53 2.06 -1.89
C VAL A 210 -6.47 2.31 -3.40
N GLY A 211 -6.56 1.26 -4.23
CA GLY A 211 -6.70 1.37 -5.68
C GLY A 211 -8.09 1.81 -6.14
N LEU A 212 -9.15 1.45 -5.41
CA LEU A 212 -10.54 1.76 -5.75
C LEU A 212 -10.83 3.27 -5.99
N PRO A 213 -10.32 4.21 -5.17
CA PRO A 213 -10.43 5.65 -5.42
C PRO A 213 -10.03 6.09 -6.84
N LEU A 214 -9.00 5.45 -7.41
CA LEU A 214 -8.49 5.78 -8.75
C LEU A 214 -9.53 5.48 -9.84
N ALA A 215 -10.37 4.46 -9.65
CA ALA A 215 -11.47 4.14 -10.56
C ALA A 215 -12.50 5.27 -10.62
N PHE A 216 -12.78 5.91 -9.48
CA PHE A 216 -13.67 7.07 -9.45
C PHE A 216 -13.05 8.25 -10.20
N ALA A 217 -11.80 8.63 -9.92
CA ALA A 217 -11.15 9.75 -10.65
C ALA A 217 -11.14 9.54 -12.17
N LEU A 218 -10.78 8.34 -12.63
CA LEU A 218 -10.73 8.00 -14.06
C LEU A 218 -12.13 7.92 -14.69
N GLY A 219 -13.12 7.42 -13.94
CA GLY A 219 -14.52 7.37 -14.38
C GLY A 219 -15.15 8.75 -14.53
N PHE A 220 -14.80 9.70 -13.66
CA PHE A 220 -15.25 11.09 -13.77
C PHE A 220 -14.58 11.86 -14.92
N ALA A 221 -13.35 11.50 -15.30
CA ALA A 221 -12.66 12.08 -16.46
C ALA A 221 -13.25 11.64 -17.82
N ARG A 222 -14.03 10.55 -17.87
CA ARG A 222 -14.70 10.06 -19.09
C ARG A 222 -16.18 10.46 -19.10
N ARG A 223 -16.77 10.58 -20.29
CA ARG A 223 -18.23 10.82 -20.42
C ARG A 223 -19.00 9.72 -19.69
N ARG A 224 -20.06 10.09 -18.96
CA ARG A 224 -20.90 9.18 -18.17
C ARG A 224 -21.78 8.28 -19.06
N THR A 225 -21.18 7.33 -19.76
CA THR A 225 -21.89 6.29 -20.50
C THR A 225 -22.40 5.21 -19.52
N LEU A 226 -23.45 4.49 -19.92
CA LEU A 226 -23.96 3.34 -19.14
C LEU A 226 -22.87 2.29 -18.94
N GLY A 227 -22.09 1.98 -19.99
CA GLY A 227 -20.96 1.05 -19.90
C GLY A 227 -19.87 1.50 -18.91
N GLY A 228 -19.56 2.80 -18.86
CA GLY A 228 -18.60 3.33 -17.89
C GLY A 228 -19.07 3.18 -16.43
N ARG A 229 -20.37 3.37 -16.18
CA ARG A 229 -20.97 3.14 -14.85
C ARG A 229 -20.98 1.66 -14.48
N ALA A 230 -21.32 0.79 -15.43
CA ALA A 230 -21.30 -0.66 -15.23
C ALA A 230 -19.88 -1.16 -14.91
N LEU A 231 -18.87 -0.67 -15.62
CA LEU A 231 -17.47 -1.01 -15.35
C LEU A 231 -17.03 -0.55 -13.94
N LEU A 232 -17.38 0.67 -13.55
CA LEU A 232 -17.07 1.18 -12.21
C LEU A 232 -17.76 0.35 -11.11
N ALA A 233 -19.02 -0.03 -11.32
CA ALA A 233 -19.75 -0.91 -10.41
C ALA A 233 -19.10 -2.29 -10.33
N ALA A 234 -18.67 -2.86 -11.46
CA ALA A 234 -17.96 -4.14 -11.50
C ALA A 234 -16.63 -4.08 -10.74
N VAL A 235 -15.83 -3.03 -10.92
CA VAL A 235 -14.57 -2.82 -10.17
C VAL A 235 -14.85 -2.68 -8.68
N PHE A 236 -15.88 -1.92 -8.30
CA PHE A 236 -16.28 -1.77 -6.90
C PHE A 236 -16.66 -3.11 -6.27
N VAL A 237 -17.50 -3.90 -6.94
CA VAL A 237 -17.94 -5.22 -6.46
C VAL A 237 -16.74 -6.17 -6.37
N LEU A 238 -15.87 -6.19 -7.37
CA LEU A 238 -14.67 -7.01 -7.36
C LEU A 238 -13.77 -6.67 -6.16
N VAL A 239 -13.47 -5.39 -5.92
CA VAL A 239 -12.63 -4.97 -4.79
C VAL A 239 -13.31 -5.30 -3.46
N LEU A 240 -14.63 -5.11 -3.35
CA LEU A 240 -15.40 -5.48 -2.17
C LEU A 240 -15.31 -6.99 -1.89
N VAL A 241 -15.56 -7.83 -2.90
CA VAL A 241 -15.47 -9.30 -2.78
C VAL A 241 -14.05 -9.71 -2.42
N CYS A 242 -13.05 -9.14 -3.08
CA CYS A 242 -11.64 -9.36 -2.78
C CYS A 242 -11.34 -9.03 -1.29
N ALA A 243 -11.71 -7.84 -0.83
CA ALA A 243 -11.52 -7.43 0.56
C ALA A 243 -12.22 -8.36 1.56
N MET A 244 -13.38 -8.91 1.23
CA MET A 244 -14.10 -9.87 2.10
C MET A 244 -13.43 -11.25 2.11
N LEU A 245 -12.99 -11.75 0.96
CA LEU A 245 -12.39 -13.09 0.84
C LEU A 245 -10.96 -13.17 1.41
N THR A 246 -10.26 -12.04 1.55
CA THR A 246 -8.96 -11.99 2.26
C THR A 246 -9.10 -12.26 3.77
N ARG A 247 -10.33 -12.15 4.30
CA ARG A 247 -10.68 -12.23 5.72
C ARG A 247 -9.84 -11.30 6.61
N SER A 248 -9.56 -10.10 6.11
CA SER A 248 -8.77 -9.09 6.81
C SER A 248 -9.64 -7.98 7.42
N ARG A 249 -9.78 -7.95 8.75
CA ARG A 249 -10.47 -6.84 9.45
C ARG A 249 -9.80 -5.48 9.15
N GLY A 250 -8.47 -5.47 9.04
CA GLY A 250 -7.72 -4.27 8.64
C GLY A 250 -8.08 -3.82 7.22
N GLY A 251 -8.12 -4.76 6.26
CA GLY A 251 -8.54 -4.47 4.88
C GLY A 251 -9.99 -3.97 4.76
N GLN A 252 -10.90 -4.46 5.62
CA GLN A 252 -12.26 -3.95 5.69
C GLN A 252 -12.30 -2.50 6.21
N LEU A 253 -11.52 -2.18 7.25
CA LEU A 253 -11.41 -0.81 7.74
C LEU A 253 -10.81 0.13 6.69
N VAL A 254 -9.87 -0.34 5.87
CA VAL A 254 -9.34 0.41 4.72
C VAL A 254 -10.46 0.73 3.73
N PHE A 255 -11.26 -0.26 3.36
CA PHE A 255 -12.38 -0.07 2.44
C PHE A 255 -13.39 0.93 2.99
N VAL A 256 -13.72 0.84 4.27
CA VAL A 256 -14.60 1.79 4.97
C VAL A 256 -14.00 3.19 4.97
N ALA A 257 -12.71 3.35 5.28
CA ALA A 257 -12.04 4.64 5.30
C ALA A 257 -12.02 5.31 3.91
N VAL A 258 -11.78 4.52 2.86
CA VAL A 258 -11.84 4.94 1.46
C VAL A 258 -13.22 5.49 1.10
N LEU A 259 -14.30 4.80 1.50
CA LEU A 259 -15.66 5.26 1.24
C LEU A 259 -16.09 6.41 2.16
N ALA A 260 -15.58 6.46 3.40
CA ALA A 260 -15.93 7.49 4.36
C ALA A 260 -15.59 8.89 3.84
N VAL A 261 -14.49 9.05 3.09
CA VAL A 261 -14.09 10.37 2.55
C VAL A 261 -15.17 10.99 1.65
N PRO A 262 -15.58 10.39 0.51
CA PRO A 262 -16.63 10.97 -0.32
C PRO A 262 -18.00 11.07 0.38
N PHE A 263 -18.36 10.13 1.26
CA PHE A 263 -19.63 10.16 1.98
C PHE A 263 -19.70 11.25 3.07
N ALA A 264 -18.65 11.39 3.88
CA ALA A 264 -18.54 12.45 4.87
C ALA A 264 -18.58 13.83 4.20
N ARG A 265 -17.99 13.96 3.01
CA ARG A 265 -18.10 15.18 2.20
C ARG A 265 -19.52 15.43 1.69
N ARG A 266 -20.20 14.41 1.16
CA ARG A 266 -21.51 14.59 0.52
C ARG A 266 -22.64 14.82 1.52
N PHE A 267 -22.56 14.19 2.69
CA PHE A 267 -23.65 14.11 3.67
C PHE A 267 -23.25 14.57 5.08
N GLY A 268 -22.03 15.08 5.28
CA GLY A 268 -21.54 15.54 6.58
C GLY A 268 -21.53 14.43 7.64
N VAL A 269 -21.87 14.78 8.88
CA VAL A 269 -21.95 13.84 10.02
C VAL A 269 -22.95 12.70 9.75
N ARG A 270 -24.04 12.96 9.02
CA ARG A 270 -25.00 11.92 8.62
C ARG A 270 -24.38 10.88 7.68
N GLY A 271 -23.45 11.31 6.83
CA GLY A 271 -22.66 10.42 5.96
C GLY A 271 -21.70 9.53 6.73
N LEU A 272 -21.11 10.04 7.81
CA LEU A 272 -20.26 9.24 8.71
C LEU A 272 -21.09 8.21 9.48
N VAL A 273 -22.27 8.58 9.98
CA VAL A 273 -23.20 7.66 10.65
C VAL A 273 -23.70 6.58 9.68
N LEU A 274 -24.09 6.96 8.47
CA LEU A 274 -24.51 6.01 7.43
C LEU A 274 -23.35 5.11 7.01
N GLY A 275 -22.14 5.66 6.87
CA GLY A 275 -20.92 4.91 6.56
C GLY A 275 -20.57 3.91 7.67
N ALA A 276 -20.71 4.30 8.94
CA ALA A 276 -20.51 3.41 10.07
C ALA A 276 -21.56 2.29 10.10
N LEU A 277 -22.84 2.61 9.87
CA LEU A 277 -23.92 1.61 9.77
C LEU A 277 -23.70 0.62 8.62
N LEU A 278 -23.24 1.10 7.45
CA LEU A 278 -22.94 0.26 6.29
C LEU A 278 -21.64 -0.53 6.46
N ALA A 279 -20.70 -0.05 7.28
CA ALA A 279 -19.49 -0.78 7.64
C ALA A 279 -19.78 -1.97 8.56
N THR A 280 -20.83 -1.89 9.38
CA THR A 280 -21.17 -2.91 10.38
C THR A 280 -21.33 -4.32 9.78
N PRO A 281 -22.16 -4.54 8.72
CA PRO A 281 -22.25 -5.86 8.10
C PRO A 281 -20.93 -6.36 7.51
N LEU A 282 -20.09 -5.47 6.94
CA LEU A 282 -18.78 -5.87 6.42
C LEU A 282 -17.90 -6.45 7.54
N LEU A 283 -17.81 -5.74 8.67
CA LEU A 283 -16.96 -6.13 9.80
C LEU A 283 -17.44 -7.44 10.45
N PHE A 284 -18.75 -7.68 10.48
CA PHE A 284 -19.33 -8.92 11.02
C PHE A 284 -19.25 -10.12 10.06
N LEU A 285 -19.39 -9.90 8.74
CA LEU A 285 -19.50 -11.00 7.77
C LEU A 285 -18.16 -11.44 7.16
N GLY A 286 -17.14 -10.58 7.14
CA GLY A 286 -15.86 -10.92 6.48
C GLY A 286 -14.65 -11.01 7.40
N GLY A 287 -14.80 -10.77 8.71
CA GLY A 287 -13.71 -10.92 9.66
C GLY A 287 -13.53 -12.37 10.14
N ARG A 288 -12.31 -12.73 10.56
CA ARG A 288 -12.06 -13.95 11.35
C ARG A 288 -12.89 -13.91 12.64
N ALA A 289 -13.41 -15.05 13.11
CA ALA A 289 -14.22 -15.18 14.33
C ALA A 289 -13.56 -16.11 15.35
N GLY A 290 -13.89 -15.94 16.64
CA GLY A 290 -13.42 -16.80 17.72
C GLY A 290 -11.92 -16.72 18.01
N GLY A 291 -11.32 -17.85 18.37
CA GLY A 291 -9.94 -17.96 18.87
C GLY A 291 -8.86 -17.44 17.92
N GLU A 292 -8.97 -17.68 16.61
CA GLU A 292 -7.98 -17.21 15.62
C GLU A 292 -7.88 -15.68 15.55
N ALA A 293 -9.00 -14.98 15.75
CA ALA A 293 -9.02 -13.52 15.80
C ALA A 293 -8.39 -13.00 17.10
N GLN A 294 -8.57 -13.73 18.21
CA GLN A 294 -7.99 -13.40 19.50
C GLN A 294 -6.47 -13.59 19.50
N THR A 295 -5.98 -14.75 19.03
CA THR A 295 -4.53 -15.02 18.88
C THR A 295 -3.86 -13.94 18.05
N SER A 296 -4.41 -13.61 16.87
CA SER A 296 -3.85 -12.57 16.01
C SER A 296 -3.86 -11.17 16.63
N SER A 297 -4.77 -10.89 17.57
CA SER A 297 -4.81 -9.61 18.28
C SER A 297 -3.77 -9.53 19.40
N VAL A 298 -3.53 -10.64 20.10
CA VAL A 298 -2.50 -10.77 21.14
C VAL A 298 -1.11 -10.70 20.50
N GLU A 299 -0.86 -11.46 19.41
CA GLU A 299 0.42 -11.41 18.69
C GLU A 299 0.78 -9.99 18.22
N ARG A 300 -0.21 -9.21 17.78
CA ARG A 300 0.00 -7.79 17.44
C ARG A 300 0.31 -6.94 18.66
N ALA A 301 -0.38 -7.16 19.78
CA ALA A 301 -0.09 -6.47 21.03
C ALA A 301 1.33 -6.74 21.50
N ASP A 302 1.80 -7.98 21.40
CA ASP A 302 3.19 -8.38 21.69
C ASP A 302 4.18 -7.67 20.77
N CYS A 303 3.95 -7.69 19.45
CA CYS A 303 4.79 -6.97 18.48
C CYS A 303 4.87 -5.47 18.80
N TRP A 304 3.76 -4.86 19.21
CA TRP A 304 3.70 -3.44 19.56
C TRP A 304 4.39 -3.14 20.89
N ALA A 305 4.27 -4.03 21.87
CA ALA A 305 4.99 -3.93 23.13
C ALA A 305 6.50 -4.01 22.90
N GLU A 306 6.94 -4.92 22.03
CA GLU A 306 8.35 -5.05 21.64
C GLU A 306 8.85 -3.82 20.88
N ALA A 307 8.07 -3.27 19.95
CA ALA A 307 8.41 -2.02 19.27
C ALA A 307 8.65 -0.86 20.27
N LEU A 308 7.80 -0.76 21.31
CA LEU A 308 7.98 0.22 22.38
C LEU A 308 9.18 -0.10 23.28
N SER A 309 9.48 -1.38 23.52
CA SER A 309 10.67 -1.83 24.26
C SER A 309 11.96 -1.40 23.56
N ILE A 310 12.08 -1.72 22.26
CA ILE A 310 13.20 -1.31 21.41
C ILE A 310 13.38 0.21 21.43
N TRP A 311 12.29 0.96 21.26
CA TRP A 311 12.35 2.41 21.30
C TRP A 311 12.83 2.95 22.65
N ARG A 312 12.38 2.39 23.78
CA ARG A 312 12.86 2.81 25.11
C ARG A 312 14.36 2.57 25.28
N ALA A 313 14.88 1.46 24.74
CA ALA A 313 16.32 1.18 24.76
C ALA A 313 17.10 2.13 23.82
N HIS A 314 16.52 2.48 22.67
CA HIS A 314 17.18 3.24 21.61
C HIS A 314 16.30 4.38 21.06
N PRO A 315 16.04 5.44 21.85
CA PRO A 315 14.99 6.40 21.54
C PRO A 315 15.24 7.25 20.29
N LEU A 316 16.51 7.47 19.94
CA LEU A 316 16.90 8.29 18.79
C LEU A 316 17.16 7.47 17.53
N LEU A 317 17.96 6.41 17.63
CA LEU A 317 18.42 5.66 16.45
C LEU A 317 17.63 4.38 16.19
N GLY A 318 16.79 3.94 17.12
CA GLY A 318 16.16 2.63 17.06
C GLY A 318 17.18 1.48 17.04
N ALA A 319 16.68 0.31 16.67
CA ALA A 319 17.45 -0.91 16.45
C ALA A 319 18.30 -0.89 15.17
N GLY A 320 18.07 0.06 14.27
CA GLY A 320 18.57 0.05 12.89
C GLY A 320 17.51 -0.44 11.91
N LEU A 321 17.52 0.12 10.71
CA LEU A 321 16.66 -0.28 9.59
C LEU A 321 16.67 -1.81 9.41
N GLY A 322 15.52 -2.42 9.19
CA GLY A 322 15.37 -3.85 8.94
C GLY A 322 15.88 -4.76 10.07
N GLN A 323 16.07 -4.25 11.29
CA GLN A 323 16.56 -5.02 12.44
C GLN A 323 15.46 -5.45 13.41
N PHE A 324 14.18 -5.10 13.16
CA PHE A 324 13.08 -5.53 14.03
C PHE A 324 13.06 -7.05 14.25
N GLY A 325 13.32 -7.81 13.18
CA GLY A 325 13.37 -9.28 13.19
C GLY A 325 14.40 -9.91 14.13
N ARG A 326 15.34 -9.12 14.69
CA ARG A 326 16.28 -9.60 15.72
C ARG A 326 15.69 -9.64 17.12
N TYR A 327 14.64 -8.86 17.35
CA TYR A 327 13.98 -8.71 18.65
C TYR A 327 12.66 -9.49 18.69
N HIS A 328 12.06 -9.75 17.53
CA HIS A 328 10.81 -10.48 17.42
C HIS A 328 10.78 -11.31 16.13
N TYR A 329 10.17 -12.49 16.15
CA TYR A 329 10.09 -13.38 14.98
C TYR A 329 9.10 -12.89 13.90
N LEU A 330 8.17 -12.01 14.27
CA LEU A 330 7.29 -11.27 13.37
C LEU A 330 7.77 -9.83 13.17
N THR A 331 7.27 -9.16 12.14
CA THR A 331 7.38 -7.69 12.00
C THR A 331 6.44 -6.95 12.97
N ALA A 332 6.58 -5.63 13.10
CA ALA A 332 5.78 -4.83 14.03
C ALA A 332 4.26 -4.83 13.74
N HIS A 333 3.84 -5.23 12.54
CA HIS A 333 2.44 -5.15 12.06
C HIS A 333 1.81 -3.75 12.26
N ASN A 334 2.65 -2.70 12.23
CA ASN A 334 2.28 -1.30 12.30
C ASN A 334 3.45 -0.48 11.79
N SER A 335 3.26 0.25 10.70
CA SER A 335 4.33 1.00 10.02
C SER A 335 4.89 2.15 10.85
N TYR A 336 4.05 2.78 11.68
CA TYR A 336 4.48 3.88 12.54
C TYR A 336 5.37 3.36 13.68
N LEU A 337 4.98 2.24 14.29
CA LEU A 337 5.77 1.59 15.33
C LEU A 337 7.01 0.90 14.77
N LEU A 338 6.95 0.38 13.54
CA LEU A 338 8.12 -0.14 12.84
C LEU A 338 9.16 0.97 12.63
N ALA A 339 8.73 2.12 12.10
CA ALA A 339 9.61 3.28 11.94
C ALA A 339 10.16 3.76 13.29
N LEU A 340 9.35 3.74 14.35
CA LEU A 340 9.78 4.09 15.71
C LEU A 340 10.83 3.11 16.27
N ALA A 341 10.61 1.81 16.12
CA ALA A 341 11.49 0.77 16.63
C ALA A 341 12.81 0.71 15.86
N GLU A 342 12.77 0.79 14.53
CA GLU A 342 13.96 0.65 13.69
C GLU A 342 14.76 1.95 13.57
N LEU A 343 14.08 3.10 13.51
CA LEU A 343 14.69 4.39 13.20
C LEU A 343 14.59 5.42 14.34
N GLY A 344 14.01 5.04 15.48
CA GLY A 344 13.76 5.92 16.62
C GLY A 344 12.70 6.99 16.36
N PHE A 345 12.54 7.89 17.33
CA PHE A 345 11.54 8.97 17.25
C PHE A 345 11.73 9.90 16.04
N PRO A 346 12.96 10.31 15.66
CA PRO A 346 13.16 11.10 14.44
C PRO A 346 12.69 10.38 13.17
N GLY A 347 12.94 9.07 13.06
CA GLY A 347 12.48 8.29 11.91
C GLY A 347 10.96 8.16 11.86
N MET A 348 10.30 7.97 13.00
CA MET A 348 8.84 8.01 13.09
C MET A 348 8.27 9.36 12.65
N LEU A 349 8.89 10.48 13.05
CA LEU A 349 8.45 11.82 12.63
C LEU A 349 8.61 12.03 11.12
N LEU A 350 9.72 11.57 10.54
CA LEU A 350 9.97 11.65 9.11
C LEU A 350 8.94 10.84 8.32
N PHE A 351 8.65 9.61 8.76
CA PHE A 351 7.63 8.76 8.15
C PHE A 351 6.22 9.36 8.30
N SER A 352 5.87 9.83 9.50
CA SER A 352 4.55 10.43 9.77
C SER A 352 4.37 11.75 9.00
N GLY A 353 5.43 12.56 8.87
CA GLY A 353 5.45 13.76 8.06
C GLY A 353 5.29 13.47 6.56
N LEU A 354 5.88 12.37 6.08
CA LEU A 354 5.70 11.88 4.71
C LEU A 354 4.24 11.49 4.42
N VAL A 355 3.64 10.68 5.29
CA VAL A 355 2.22 10.27 5.20
C VAL A 355 1.31 11.49 5.25
N TYR A 356 1.52 12.36 6.25
CA TYR A 356 0.75 13.58 6.45
C TYR A 356 0.81 14.50 5.23
N THR A 357 2.01 14.78 4.71
CA THR A 357 2.19 15.68 3.58
C THR A 357 1.56 15.10 2.31
N SER A 358 1.62 13.78 2.15
CA SER A 358 1.01 13.09 1.00
C SER A 358 -0.52 13.16 1.01
N ALA A 359 -1.14 13.20 2.20
CA ALA A 359 -2.57 13.45 2.36
C ALA A 359 -2.93 14.95 2.30
N LYS A 360 -2.04 15.83 2.78
CA LYS A 360 -2.23 17.28 2.80
C LYS A 360 -2.32 17.87 1.39
N ILE A 361 -1.52 17.39 0.45
CA ILE A 361 -1.52 17.86 -0.95
C ILE A 361 -2.93 17.75 -1.56
N PRO A 362 -3.55 16.56 -1.68
CA PRO A 362 -4.89 16.44 -2.23
C PRO A 362 -5.95 17.15 -1.37
N TYR A 363 -5.79 17.20 -0.05
CA TYR A 363 -6.70 17.97 0.80
C TYR A 363 -6.70 19.47 0.47
N ARG A 364 -5.52 20.09 0.31
CA ARG A 364 -5.41 21.51 -0.03
C ARG A 364 -5.91 21.84 -1.41
N ALA A 365 -5.50 21.06 -2.42
CA ALA A 365 -5.97 21.22 -3.78
C ALA A 365 -7.50 21.13 -3.86
N TRP A 366 -8.09 20.21 -3.10
CA TRP A 366 -9.54 20.10 -2.98
C TRP A 366 -10.19 21.30 -2.28
N ARG A 367 -9.64 21.82 -1.18
CA ARG A 367 -10.12 23.05 -0.53
C ARG A 367 -10.13 24.23 -1.49
N HIS A 368 -9.04 24.40 -2.24
CA HIS A 368 -8.92 25.45 -3.25
C HIS A 368 -10.01 25.33 -4.32
N THR A 369 -10.33 24.10 -4.77
CA THR A 369 -11.45 23.90 -5.71
C THR A 369 -12.83 24.23 -5.13
N GLU A 370 -13.08 24.02 -3.83
CA GLU A 370 -14.35 24.43 -3.20
C GLU A 370 -14.48 25.95 -3.12
N ASP A 371 -13.40 26.64 -2.76
CA ASP A 371 -13.39 28.09 -2.63
C ASP A 371 -13.61 28.75 -4.01
N ALA A 372 -12.99 28.21 -5.07
CA ALA A 372 -13.18 28.66 -6.45
C ALA A 372 -14.60 28.40 -7.00
N GLU A 373 -15.20 27.23 -6.70
CA GLU A 373 -16.59 26.90 -7.09
C GLU A 373 -17.59 27.84 -6.39
N SER A 374 -17.35 28.16 -5.12
CA SER A 374 -18.16 29.10 -4.35
C SER A 374 -18.08 30.53 -4.90
N ALA A 375 -16.94 30.89 -5.50
CA ALA A 375 -16.73 32.16 -6.18
C ALA A 375 -17.26 32.21 -7.63
N GLN A 376 -17.99 31.18 -8.11
CA GLN A 376 -18.43 31.01 -9.50
C GLN A 376 -17.31 31.09 -10.56
N ALA A 377 -16.06 30.86 -10.18
CA ALA A 377 -14.94 30.75 -11.12
C ALA A 377 -14.92 29.33 -11.73
N ALA A 378 -15.81 29.08 -12.68
CA ALA A 378 -15.96 27.79 -13.35
C ALA A 378 -14.87 27.55 -14.41
N ASP A 379 -13.62 27.38 -13.98
CA ASP A 379 -12.52 27.05 -14.88
C ASP A 379 -12.40 25.54 -15.13
N GLY A 380 -11.96 25.15 -16.33
CA GLY A 380 -11.74 23.75 -16.73
C GLY A 380 -10.72 23.03 -15.84
N ALA A 381 -9.81 23.78 -15.20
CA ALA A 381 -8.85 23.26 -14.22
C ALA A 381 -9.55 22.64 -12.99
N VAL A 382 -10.62 23.26 -12.48
CA VAL A 382 -11.38 22.78 -11.31
C VAL A 382 -11.98 21.40 -11.56
N GLN A 383 -12.46 21.17 -12.78
CA GLN A 383 -13.07 19.90 -13.20
C GLN A 383 -12.06 18.75 -13.23
N LEU A 384 -10.78 19.04 -13.47
CA LEU A 384 -9.70 18.05 -13.46
C LEU A 384 -9.14 17.84 -12.06
N VAL A 385 -8.91 18.90 -11.29
CA VAL A 385 -8.29 18.82 -9.96
C VAL A 385 -9.18 18.07 -8.98
N ARG A 386 -10.48 18.40 -8.92
CA ARG A 386 -11.40 17.92 -7.88
C ARG A 386 -11.52 16.38 -7.81
N PRO A 387 -11.74 15.63 -8.90
CA PRO A 387 -11.82 14.17 -8.83
C PRO A 387 -10.51 13.52 -8.37
N TRP A 388 -9.36 14.02 -8.83
CA TRP A 388 -8.05 13.53 -8.43
C TRP A 388 -7.75 13.81 -6.96
N SER A 389 -8.06 15.01 -6.48
CA SER A 389 -7.92 15.34 -5.07
C SER A 389 -8.74 14.42 -4.19
N MET A 390 -10.02 14.19 -4.54
CA MET A 390 -10.90 13.30 -3.78
C MET A 390 -10.41 11.86 -3.79
N ALA A 391 -9.95 11.36 -4.93
CA ALA A 391 -9.45 10.00 -5.06
C ALA A 391 -8.17 9.79 -4.23
N LEU A 392 -7.19 10.68 -4.36
CA LEU A 392 -5.93 10.56 -3.62
C LEU A 392 -6.16 10.77 -2.12
N LEU A 393 -7.02 11.70 -1.71
CA LEU A 393 -7.37 11.87 -0.29
C LEU A 393 -8.04 10.61 0.29
N ALA A 394 -8.98 10.00 -0.44
CA ALA A 394 -9.60 8.73 -0.05
C ALA A 394 -8.57 7.59 0.02
N ALA A 395 -7.66 7.51 -0.95
CA ALA A 395 -6.58 6.51 -0.95
C ALA A 395 -5.66 6.69 0.26
N PHE A 396 -5.25 7.91 0.61
CA PHE A 396 -4.40 8.17 1.78
C PHE A 396 -5.14 7.97 3.11
N ALA A 397 -6.46 8.21 3.18
CA ALA A 397 -7.25 7.84 4.35
C ALA A 397 -7.25 6.32 4.56
N GLY A 398 -7.50 5.54 3.49
CA GLY A 398 -7.39 4.09 3.50
C GLY A 398 -5.98 3.61 3.86
N LEU A 399 -4.96 4.20 3.23
CA LEU A 399 -3.55 3.88 3.48
C LEU A 399 -3.18 4.12 4.94
N SER A 400 -3.56 5.26 5.52
CA SER A 400 -3.25 5.61 6.91
C SER A 400 -3.84 4.61 7.91
N VAL A 401 -5.05 4.10 7.63
CA VAL A 401 -5.68 3.03 8.42
C VAL A 401 -5.02 1.68 8.18
N GLY A 402 -4.70 1.36 6.92
CA GLY A 402 -4.07 0.10 6.54
C GLY A 402 -2.68 -0.09 7.16
N ILE A 403 -1.82 0.93 7.03
CA ILE A 403 -0.45 0.90 7.53
C ILE A 403 -0.36 0.96 9.06
N PHE A 404 -1.47 1.24 9.76
CA PHE A 404 -1.54 1.05 11.21
C PHE A 404 -1.57 -0.44 11.58
N PHE A 405 -2.12 -1.31 10.72
CA PHE A 405 -2.21 -2.76 10.96
C PHE A 405 -1.21 -3.59 10.16
N LEU A 406 -0.34 -2.94 9.37
CA LEU A 406 0.63 -3.57 8.49
C LEU A 406 1.96 -2.82 8.50
N SER A 407 3.04 -3.56 8.26
CA SER A 407 4.41 -3.04 8.14
C SER A 407 4.71 -2.64 6.69
N PHE A 408 4.21 -1.48 6.26
CA PHE A 408 4.25 -0.95 4.89
C PHE A 408 5.26 0.17 4.67
N ALA A 409 6.06 0.54 5.67
CA ALA A 409 6.99 1.68 5.58
C ALA A 409 7.98 1.57 4.39
N TYR A 410 8.36 0.34 4.03
CA TYR A 410 9.29 0.03 2.94
C TYR A 410 8.60 -0.66 1.76
N HIS A 411 7.27 -0.73 1.76
CA HIS A 411 6.52 -1.50 0.76
C HIS A 411 6.29 -0.70 -0.52
N TYR A 412 6.52 -1.29 -1.70
CA TYR A 412 6.47 -0.57 -2.98
C TYR A 412 5.12 0.09 -3.27
N VAL A 413 4.01 -0.57 -2.88
CA VAL A 413 2.66 -0.01 -3.03
C VAL A 413 2.53 1.34 -2.31
N PHE A 414 3.07 1.48 -1.10
CA PHE A 414 3.07 2.74 -0.36
C PHE A 414 3.77 3.85 -1.16
N TRP A 415 4.98 3.55 -1.64
CA TRP A 415 5.80 4.50 -2.39
C TRP A 415 5.23 4.88 -3.77
N ILE A 416 4.48 3.98 -4.42
CA ILE A 416 3.71 4.29 -5.63
C ILE A 416 2.65 5.37 -5.33
N PHE A 417 1.90 5.24 -4.23
CA PHE A 417 0.88 6.24 -3.86
C PHE A 417 1.50 7.57 -3.41
N VAL A 418 2.61 7.55 -2.67
CA VAL A 418 3.39 8.76 -2.36
C VAL A 418 3.85 9.45 -3.65
N GLY A 419 4.36 8.66 -4.61
CA GLY A 419 4.71 9.12 -5.95
C GLY A 419 3.54 9.75 -6.69
N LEU A 420 2.36 9.13 -6.66
CA LEU A 420 1.13 9.67 -7.27
C LEU A 420 0.70 11.01 -6.64
N SER A 421 0.86 11.18 -5.32
CA SER A 421 0.61 12.47 -4.65
C SER A 421 1.60 13.55 -5.11
N GLY A 422 2.87 13.19 -5.24
CA GLY A 422 3.89 14.08 -5.80
C GLY A 422 3.62 14.46 -7.27
N ALA A 423 3.22 13.49 -8.08
CA ALA A 423 2.86 13.68 -9.48
C ALA A 423 1.62 14.57 -9.63
N PHE A 424 0.67 14.42 -8.71
CA PHE A 424 -0.51 15.28 -8.64
C PHE A 424 -0.12 16.73 -8.28
N ALA A 425 0.75 16.93 -7.29
CA ALA A 425 1.30 18.27 -6.98
C ALA A 425 2.08 18.87 -8.16
N ALA A 426 2.83 18.06 -8.91
CA ALA A 426 3.53 18.50 -10.12
C ALA A 426 2.56 18.88 -11.25
N ALA A 427 1.50 18.09 -11.45
CA ALA A 427 0.44 18.37 -12.42
C ALA A 427 -0.31 19.67 -12.10
N ILE A 428 -0.69 19.89 -10.84
CA ILE A 428 -1.31 21.14 -10.38
C ILE A 428 -0.41 22.34 -10.70
N ARG A 429 0.87 22.30 -10.27
CA ARG A 429 1.81 23.41 -10.44
C ARG A 429 2.15 23.76 -11.88
N ARG A 430 1.87 22.84 -12.82
CA ARG A 430 1.99 23.12 -14.25
C ARG A 430 0.83 23.98 -14.76
N HIS A 431 -0.33 23.88 -14.14
CA HIS A 431 -1.52 24.67 -14.43
C HIS A 431 -1.62 25.94 -13.59
N ASP A 432 -1.22 25.88 -12.33
CA ASP A 432 -1.15 27.02 -11.39
C ASP A 432 0.26 27.11 -10.77
N PRO A 433 1.18 27.90 -11.37
CA PRO A 433 2.56 28.02 -10.90
C PRO A 433 2.73 28.64 -9.50
N ASP A 434 1.75 29.43 -9.05
CA ASP A 434 1.82 30.15 -7.78
C ASP A 434 1.31 29.29 -6.60
N GLU A 435 0.65 28.17 -6.89
CA GLU A 435 0.16 27.24 -5.87
C GLU A 435 1.31 26.55 -5.13
N SER A 436 1.60 27.05 -3.92
CA SER A 436 2.69 26.59 -3.07
C SER A 436 2.17 25.87 -1.83
N HIS A 437 2.48 24.58 -1.74
CA HIS A 437 2.13 23.74 -0.62
C HIS A 437 3.19 23.85 0.48
N HIS A 438 3.10 24.90 1.29
CA HIS A 438 4.04 25.09 2.39
C HIS A 438 3.72 24.17 3.58
N PHE A 439 4.76 23.51 4.10
CA PHE A 439 4.75 22.83 5.40
C PHE A 439 5.29 23.82 6.45
N GLY A 440 4.49 24.15 7.47
CA GLY A 440 4.82 25.11 8.51
C GLY A 440 4.75 24.52 9.91
N TRP A 441 4.99 25.36 10.92
CA TRP A 441 5.03 24.96 12.34
C TRP A 441 3.74 24.31 12.84
N ARG A 442 2.58 24.72 12.31
CA ARG A 442 1.29 24.07 12.63
C ARG A 442 1.24 22.61 12.17
N ASP A 443 1.77 22.35 10.97
CA ASP A 443 1.82 21.00 10.42
C ASP A 443 2.78 20.12 11.23
N LEU A 444 3.94 20.67 11.61
CA LEU A 444 4.88 19.97 12.50
C LEU A 444 4.20 19.64 13.83
N GLY A 445 3.48 20.59 14.41
CA GLY A 445 2.72 20.37 15.64
C GLY A 445 1.70 19.22 15.51
N ILE A 446 0.98 19.15 14.39
CA ILE A 446 0.03 18.05 14.11
C ILE A 446 0.75 16.71 14.01
N VAL A 447 1.87 16.65 13.26
CA VAL A 447 2.64 15.41 13.08
C VAL A 447 3.22 14.92 14.41
N VAL A 448 3.81 15.82 15.20
CA VAL A 448 4.38 15.49 16.52
C VAL A 448 3.29 15.06 17.48
N ALA A 449 2.21 15.84 17.61
CA ALA A 449 1.10 15.52 18.50
C ALA A 449 0.44 14.18 18.12
N GLY A 450 0.23 13.93 16.82
CA GLY A 450 -0.30 12.66 16.32
C GLY A 450 0.62 11.49 16.63
N SER A 451 1.94 11.66 16.46
CA SER A 451 2.93 10.62 16.76
C SER A 451 2.99 10.30 18.27
N VAL A 452 2.96 11.33 19.12
CA VAL A 452 2.93 11.15 20.58
C VAL A 452 1.62 10.50 21.04
N ALA A 453 0.48 10.93 20.50
CA ALA A 453 -0.83 10.34 20.79
C ALA A 453 -0.89 8.87 20.36
N MET A 454 -0.30 8.54 19.21
CA MET A 454 -0.16 7.17 18.72
C MET A 454 0.63 6.31 19.70
N ILE A 455 1.83 6.75 20.10
CA ILE A 455 2.67 6.05 21.07
C ILE A 455 1.91 5.86 22.40
N GLY A 456 1.28 6.91 22.92
CA GLY A 456 0.53 6.85 24.17
C GLY A 456 -0.66 5.89 24.11
N THR A 457 -1.40 5.90 23.00
CA THR A 457 -2.56 5.00 22.80
C THR A 457 -2.11 3.55 22.72
N VAL A 458 -1.06 3.27 21.95
CA VAL A 458 -0.49 1.91 21.84
C VAL A 458 0.04 1.45 23.19
N TRP A 459 0.74 2.32 23.92
CA TRP A 459 1.28 1.99 25.24
C TRP A 459 0.18 1.66 26.27
N LEU A 460 -0.90 2.44 26.29
CA LEU A 460 -2.06 2.15 27.15
C LEU A 460 -2.72 0.83 26.75
N TYR A 461 -2.88 0.61 25.44
CA TYR A 461 -3.49 -0.61 24.91
C TYR A 461 -2.68 -1.85 25.27
N THR A 462 -1.36 -1.86 25.02
CA THR A 462 -0.51 -3.04 25.31
C THR A 462 -0.49 -3.36 26.80
N ARG A 463 -0.47 -2.35 27.67
CA ARG A 463 -0.55 -2.54 29.14
C ARG A 463 -1.91 -3.04 29.64
N SER A 464 -2.98 -2.82 28.87
CA SER A 464 -4.32 -3.30 29.23
C SER A 464 -4.58 -4.73 28.77
N VAL A 465 -3.84 -5.20 27.75
CA VAL A 465 -4.03 -6.50 27.10
C VAL A 465 -3.01 -7.54 27.58
N LEU A 466 -1.77 -7.11 27.82
CA LEU A 466 -0.66 -7.91 28.36
C LEU A 466 -0.51 -7.63 29.86
#